data_AF-A0A9D6XYL3-F1
#
_entry.id   AF-A0A9D6XYL3-F1
#
_cell.length_a   1.000
_cell.length_b   1.000
_cell.length_c   1.000
_cell.angle_alpha   90.00
_cell.angle_beta   90.00
_cell.angle_gamma   90.00
#
_symmetry.space_group_name_H-M   'P 1'
#
loop_
_entity.id
_entity.type
_entity.pdbx_description
1 polymer ?
#
loop_
_entity_poly.entity_id
_entity_poly.type
_entity_poly.pdbx_seq_one_letter_code
_entity_poly.pdbx_strand_id
1 'polypeptide(L)'
;SRKFTHMRYHSFLMYFGVLKRLGWVEATQETEPSAIQDNYPPAPVRTYYRLTKKGIEAGDEFWSNPLFTLYPEIGPSHTKKS
;
A
#
# COMPACT_ATOMS: atom_id res chain seq x y z
N SER A 1 13.92 -21.49 -9.81
CA SER A 1 14.14 -20.15 -9.23
C SER A 1 12.85 -19.36 -9.36
N ARG A 2 12.20 -18.99 -8.25
CA ARG A 2 11.01 -18.13 -8.27
C ARG A 2 11.51 -16.72 -8.63
N LYS A 3 11.40 -16.32 -9.91
CA LYS A 3 11.76 -14.96 -10.33
C LYS A 3 10.78 -14.01 -9.64
N PHE A 4 11.24 -13.30 -8.63
CA PHE A 4 10.57 -12.10 -8.16
C PHE A 4 10.68 -11.07 -9.30
N THR A 5 9.66 -11.02 -10.15
CA THR A 5 9.50 -9.92 -11.09
C THR A 5 9.32 -8.67 -10.25
N HIS A 6 10.07 -7.60 -10.56
CA HIS A 6 9.96 -6.32 -9.85
C HIS A 6 8.49 -5.99 -9.59
N MET A 7 8.18 -5.56 -8.37
CA MET A 7 6.85 -5.09 -8.04
C MET A 7 6.51 -3.94 -8.98
N ARG A 8 5.57 -4.18 -9.90
CA ARG A 8 5.19 -3.20 -10.91
C ARG A 8 4.55 -2.01 -10.21
N TYR A 9 4.73 -0.82 -10.77
CA TYR A 9 4.14 0.42 -10.26
C TYR A 9 2.64 0.28 -9.97
N HIS A 10 1.89 -0.38 -10.87
CA HIS A 10 0.47 -0.65 -10.67
C HIS A 10 0.17 -1.51 -9.43
N SER A 11 0.96 -2.56 -9.18
CA SER A 11 0.81 -3.40 -7.99
C SER A 11 1.04 -2.57 -6.72
N PHE A 12 2.08 -1.73 -6.70
CA PHE A 12 2.33 -0.83 -5.58
C PHE A 12 1.14 0.09 -5.32
N LEU A 13 0.60 0.76 -6.35
CA LEU A 13 -0.56 1.65 -6.20
C LEU A 13 -1.78 0.93 -5.60
N MET A 14 -2.08 -0.28 -6.09
CA MET A 14 -3.20 -1.06 -5.59
C MET A 14 -3.02 -1.45 -4.12
N TYR A 15 -1.87 -2.04 -3.76
CA TYR A 15 -1.60 -2.45 -2.38
C TYR A 15 -1.54 -1.25 -1.42
N PHE A 16 -0.85 -0.17 -1.81
CA PHE A 16 -0.76 1.02 -0.97
C PHE A 16 -2.12 1.70 -0.78
N GLY A 17 -2.98 1.68 -1.81
CA GLY A 17 -4.36 2.15 -1.70
C GLY A 17 -5.18 1.38 -0.65
N VAL A 18 -4.95 0.07 -0.50
CA VAL A 18 -5.58 -0.74 0.55
C VAL A 18 -5.12 -0.29 1.94
N LEU A 19 -3.81 -0.05 2.13
CA LEU A 19 -3.28 0.44 3.41
C LEU A 19 -3.90 1.79 3.82
N LYS A 20 -4.11 2.68 2.85
CA LYS A 20 -4.81 3.97 3.07
C LYS A 20 -6.26 3.75 3.51
N ARG A 21 -7.00 2.86 2.83
CA ARG A 21 -8.41 2.57 3.17
C ARG A 21 -8.57 1.89 4.53
N LEU A 22 -7.61 1.07 4.91
CA LEU A 22 -7.54 0.48 6.26
C LEU A 22 -7.22 1.52 7.33
N GLY A 23 -6.74 2.71 6.94
CA GLY A 23 -6.27 3.74 7.86
C GLY A 23 -4.96 3.37 8.56
N TRP A 24 -4.18 2.47 7.97
CA TRP A 24 -2.88 2.05 8.51
C TRP A 24 -1.76 3.02 8.18
N VAL A 25 -1.94 3.80 7.11
CA VAL A 25 -1.05 4.88 6.72
C VAL A 25 -1.83 6.16 6.53
N GLU A 26 -1.18 7.28 6.82
CA GLU A 26 -1.70 8.62 6.55
C GLU A 26 -0.62 9.47 5.91
N ALA A 27 -1.04 10.46 5.11
CA ALA A 27 -0.11 11.43 4.55
C ALA A 27 0.46 12.29 5.69
N THR A 28 1.75 12.57 5.64
CA THR A 28 2.34 13.61 6.47
C THR A 28 2.09 14.97 5.83
N GLN A 29 2.59 16.03 6.47
CA GLN A 29 2.64 17.37 5.87
C GLN A 29 3.93 17.60 5.06
N GLU A 30 4.78 16.58 4.94
CA GLU A 30 6.07 16.67 4.28
C GLU A 30 5.96 16.26 2.81
N THR A 31 6.49 17.11 1.94
CA THR A 31 6.51 16.89 0.49
C THR A 31 7.83 17.31 -0.11
N GLU A 32 8.20 16.68 -1.22
CA GLU A 32 9.38 17.01 -2.01
C GLU A 32 9.05 17.03 -3.51
N PRO A 33 9.86 17.73 -4.33
CA PRO A 33 9.77 17.59 -5.79
C PRO A 33 9.86 16.12 -6.21
N SER A 34 8.95 15.69 -7.09
CA SER A 34 9.01 14.35 -7.66
C SER A 34 9.89 14.34 -8.91
N ALA A 35 10.55 13.22 -9.20
CA ALA A 35 11.43 13.11 -10.37
C ALA A 35 10.69 13.33 -11.72
N ILE A 36 9.37 13.16 -11.76
CA ILE A 36 8.59 13.46 -12.97
C ILE A 36 8.47 14.98 -13.20
N GLN A 37 8.58 15.80 -12.15
CA GLN A 37 8.53 17.26 -12.28
C GLN A 37 9.74 17.83 -13.01
N ASP A 38 10.87 17.10 -13.07
CA ASP A 38 12.04 17.49 -13.86
C ASP A 38 11.71 17.62 -15.37
N ASN A 39 10.72 16.84 -15.85
CA ASN A 39 10.30 16.84 -17.25
C ASN A 39 8.87 17.39 -17.46
N TYR A 40 8.04 17.35 -16.42
CA TYR A 40 6.66 17.84 -16.45
C TYR A 40 6.35 18.58 -15.14
N PRO A 41 6.68 19.87 -15.02
CA PRO A 41 6.53 20.65 -13.78
C PRO A 41 5.13 20.61 -13.14
N PRO A 42 4.01 20.53 -13.91
CA PRO A 42 2.67 20.38 -13.34
C PRO A 42 2.38 19.01 -12.68
N ALA A 43 3.30 18.04 -12.77
CA ALA A 43 3.12 16.75 -12.12
C ALA A 43 3.00 16.88 -10.59
N PRO A 44 2.35 15.92 -9.91
CA PRO A 44 2.26 15.92 -8.45
C PRO A 44 3.64 15.85 -7.77
N VAL A 45 3.75 16.51 -6.62
CA VAL A 45 4.89 16.38 -5.70
C VAL A 45 4.92 14.99 -5.06
N ARG A 46 6.09 14.58 -4.57
CA ARG A 46 6.23 13.42 -3.69
C ARG A 46 5.63 13.76 -2.33
N THR A 47 4.72 12.92 -1.84
CA THR A 47 4.12 13.03 -0.50
C THR A 47 4.65 11.92 0.38
N TYR A 48 5.13 12.27 1.58
CA TYR A 48 5.55 11.29 2.57
C TYR A 48 4.34 10.76 3.34
N TYR A 49 4.40 9.49 3.72
CA TYR A 49 3.38 8.82 4.52
C TYR A 49 4.03 8.22 5.76
N ARG A 50 3.27 8.15 6.86
CA ARG A 50 3.69 7.46 8.09
C ARG A 50 2.67 6.40 8.47
N LEU A 51 3.11 5.42 9.26
CA LEU A 51 2.20 4.50 9.91
C LEU A 51 1.36 5.25 10.96
N THR A 52 0.06 4.98 10.98
CA THR A 52 -0.81 5.42 12.08
C THR A 52 -0.64 4.47 13.27
N LYS A 53 -1.15 4.85 14.45
CA LYS A 53 -1.23 3.93 15.59
C LYS A 53 -1.93 2.61 15.22
N LYS A 54 -3.03 2.68 14.45
CA LYS A 54 -3.76 1.50 13.95
C LYS A 54 -2.89 0.61 13.04
N GLY A 55 -2.05 1.21 12.19
CA GLY A 55 -1.13 0.46 11.35
C GLY A 55 0.00 -0.19 12.14
N ILE A 56 0.51 0.48 13.17
CA ILE A 56 1.57 -0.05 14.06
C ILE A 56 1.04 -1.21 14.91
N GLU A 57 -0.20 -1.11 15.39
CA GLU A 57 -0.83 -2.13 16.23
C GLU A 57 -1.43 -3.28 15.42
N ALA A 58 -1.47 -3.19 14.09
CA ALA A 58 -1.95 -4.29 13.24
C ALA A 58 -0.94 -5.45 13.28
N GLY A 59 -1.44 -6.65 13.58
CA GLY A 59 -0.65 -7.88 13.60
C GLY A 59 -0.11 -8.28 12.21
N ASP A 60 0.97 -9.06 12.22
CA ASP A 60 1.66 -9.54 11.02
C ASP A 60 0.72 -10.33 10.09
N GLU A 61 -0.26 -11.04 10.65
CA GLU A 61 -1.27 -11.77 9.90
C GLU A 61 -2.09 -10.85 8.99
N PHE A 62 -2.42 -9.65 9.46
CA PHE A 62 -3.18 -8.67 8.68
C PHE A 62 -2.28 -7.97 7.65
N TRP A 63 -1.03 -7.66 8.02
CA TRP A 63 -0.03 -7.10 7.10
C TRP A 63 0.34 -8.05 5.97
N SER A 64 0.29 -9.36 6.21
CA SER A 64 0.57 -10.38 5.20
C SER A 64 -0.45 -10.39 4.06
N ASN A 65 -1.70 -9.98 4.34
CA ASN A 65 -2.77 -9.86 3.36
C ASN A 65 -3.74 -8.72 3.70
N PRO A 66 -3.34 -7.45 3.44
CA PRO A 66 -4.17 -6.30 3.78
C PRO A 66 -5.45 -6.25 2.95
N LEU A 67 -5.49 -6.87 1.77
CA LEU A 67 -6.70 -6.94 0.95
C LEU A 67 -7.79 -7.77 1.64
N PHE A 68 -7.45 -8.91 2.24
CA PHE A 68 -8.41 -9.71 3.01
C PHE A 68 -8.77 -9.05 4.33
N THR A 69 -7.87 -8.26 4.90
CA THR A 69 -8.22 -7.44 6.06
C THR A 69 -9.26 -6.38 5.69
N LEU A 70 -9.16 -5.78 4.50
CA LEU A 70 -10.12 -4.79 4.01
C LEU A 70 -11.44 -5.41 3.56
N TYR A 71 -11.40 -6.62 2.99
CA TYR A 71 -12.55 -7.36 2.47
C TYR A 71 -12.59 -8.79 3.05
N PRO A 72 -12.94 -8.95 4.33
CA PRO A 72 -12.92 -10.25 5.02
C PRO A 72 -13.86 -11.28 4.41
N GLU A 73 -14.92 -10.87 3.73
CA GLU A 73 -15.87 -11.73 3.02
C GLU A 73 -15.28 -12.42 1.79
N ILE A 74 -14.22 -11.84 1.19
CA ILE A 74 -13.56 -12.36 0.00
C ILE A 74 -12.47 -13.37 0.39
N GLY A 75 -11.84 -13.22 1.56
CA GLY A 75 -10.74 -14.09 2.00
C GLY A 75 -11.04 -15.60 2.04
N PRO A 76 -12.19 -16.04 2.58
CA PRO A 76 -12.55 -17.46 2.71
C PRO A 76 -12.66 -18.23 1.39
N SER A 77 -12.98 -17.56 0.27
CA SER A 77 -13.11 -18.21 -1.04
C SER A 77 -11.76 -18.44 -1.73
N HIS A 78 -10.72 -17.74 -1.30
CA HIS A 78 -9.36 -17.84 -1.82
C HIS A 78 -8.41 -18.65 -0.94
N THR A 79 -8.84 -19.02 0.28
CA THR A 79 -8.11 -19.97 1.10
C THR A 79 -8.33 -21.36 0.53
N LYS A 80 -7.29 -21.94 -0.08
CA LYS A 80 -7.33 -23.37 -0.45
C LYS A 80 -7.59 -24.17 0.82
N LYS A 81 -8.74 -24.86 0.87
CA LYS A 81 -8.95 -25.92 1.86
C LYS A 81 -7.90 -27.00 1.57
N SER A 82 -7.03 -27.24 2.56
CA SER A 82 -6.11 -28.38 2.55
C SER A 82 -6.88 -29.69 2.71
#